data_AF-A0A434DWD8-F1
#
_entry.id   AF-A0A434DWD8-F1
#
_cell.length_a   1.000
_cell.length_b   1.000
_cell.length_c   1.000
_cell.angle_alpha   90.00
_cell.angle_beta   90.00
_cell.angle_gamma   90.00
#
_symmetry.space_group_name_H-M   'P 1'
#
loop_
_entity.id
_entity.type
_entity.pdbx_description
1 polymer ?
#
loop_
_entity_poly.entity_id
_entity_poly.type
_entity_poly.pdbx_seq_one_letter_code
_entity_poly.pdbx_strand_id
1 'polypeptide(L)' 'FSTKPELEIFADDVVCGHGATVTEIDHSHLFYLMARGIDEKSARGLLVKAFVAEVIEELDDEAIVEALETRLDGWFATHG' A
#
# COMPACT_ATOMS: atom_id res chain seq x y z
N PHE A 1 14.52 -0.59 -8.20
CA PHE A 1 13.73 -1.61 -7.49
C PHE A 1 14.54 -2.90 -7.43
N SER A 2 14.62 -3.54 -6.26
CA SER A 2 15.27 -4.83 -6.07
C SER A 2 14.26 -5.77 -5.42
N THR A 3 13.76 -6.75 -6.17
CA THR A 3 12.94 -7.85 -5.66
C THR A 3 13.56 -9.15 -6.13
N LYS A 4 13.51 -10.18 -5.28
CA LYS A 4 14.06 -11.50 -5.58
C LYS A 4 13.10 -12.58 -5.04
N PRO A 5 11.96 -12.83 -5.72
CA PRO A 5 11.11 -13.96 -5.37
C PRO A 5 11.78 -15.26 -5.83
N GLU A 6 11.86 -16.24 -4.93
CA GLU A 6 12.43 -17.56 -5.22
C GLU A 6 11.49 -18.64 -4.67
N LEU A 7 11.35 -19.75 -5.40
CA LEU A 7 10.56 -20.92 -5.01
C LEU A 7 11.42 -22.17 -5.19
N GLU A 8 11.56 -22.97 -4.13
CA GLU A 8 12.14 -24.31 -4.19
C GLU A 8 11.02 -25.34 -3.98
N ILE A 9 10.68 -26.08 -5.03
CA ILE A 9 9.55 -27.02 -5.05
C ILE A 9 10.08 -28.45 -5.21
N PHE A 10 9.82 -29.31 -4.23
CA PHE A 10 10.30 -30.70 -4.17
C PHE A 10 9.19 -31.75 -4.32
N ALA A 11 7.94 -31.33 -4.49
CA ALA A 11 6.77 -32.20 -4.57
C ALA A 11 6.24 -32.29 -6.00
N ASP A 12 5.71 -33.46 -6.36
CA ASP A 12 4.95 -33.68 -7.58
C ASP A 12 3.47 -33.33 -7.33
N ASP A 13 2.81 -32.71 -8.32
CA ASP A 13 1.40 -32.27 -8.30
C ASP A 13 1.07 -31.04 -7.42
N VAL A 14 1.75 -29.92 -7.69
CA VAL A 14 1.48 -28.63 -7.05
C VAL A 14 1.26 -27.50 -8.06
N VAL A 15 0.43 -26.52 -7.68
CA VAL A 15 0.31 -25.23 -8.38
C VAL A 15 0.95 -24.17 -7.50
N CYS A 16 1.98 -23.50 -8.01
CA CYS A 16 2.68 -22.44 -7.30
C CYS A 16 2.76 -21.19 -8.17
N GLY A 17 2.57 -20.02 -7.56
CA GLY A 17 2.70 -18.73 -8.22
C GLY A 17 3.36 -17.72 -7.30
N HIS A 18 4.14 -16.82 -7.88
CA HIS A 18 4.63 -15.63 -7.21
C HIS A 18 4.38 -14.42 -8.12
N GLY A 19 4.18 -13.26 -7.52
CA GLY A 19 4.00 -12.00 -8.24
C GLY A 19 4.72 -10.88 -7.50
N ALA A 20 5.29 -9.94 -8.25
CA ALA A 20 5.85 -8.73 -7.71
C ALA A 20 5.58 -7.60 -8.70
N THR A 21 4.96 -6.52 -8.23
CA THR A 21 4.64 -5.35 -9.04
C THR A 21 5.33 -4.13 -8.46
N VAL A 22 5.73 -3.22 -9.35
CA VAL A 22 6.22 -1.88 -9.01
C VAL A 22 5.41 -0.91 -9.81
N THR A 23 4.92 0.11 -9.13
CA THR A 23 4.26 1.23 -9.78
C THR A 23 4.63 2.51 -9.07
N GLU A 24 4.52 3.61 -9.80
CA GLU A 24 4.48 4.94 -9.23
C GLU A 24 3.03 5.34 -8.93
N ILE A 25 2.86 6.49 -8.28
CA ILE A 25 1.54 7.08 -8.06
C ILE A 25 0.91 7.43 -9.41
N ASP A 26 -0.35 7.05 -9.63
CA ASP A 26 -1.08 7.44 -10.82
C ASP A 26 -1.31 8.97 -10.82
N HIS A 27 -0.67 9.64 -11.77
CA HIS A 27 -0.76 11.09 -11.94
C HIS A 27 -2.18 11.59 -12.24
N SER A 28 -3.02 10.78 -12.88
CA SER A 28 -4.42 11.14 -13.14
C SER A 28 -5.22 11.18 -11.84
N HIS A 29 -5.01 10.20 -10.94
CA HIS A 29 -5.62 10.21 -9.61
C HIS A 29 -5.12 11.37 -8.76
N LEU A 30 -3.80 11.62 -8.77
CA LEU A 30 -3.20 12.74 -8.06
C LEU A 30 -3.77 14.09 -8.55
N PHE A 31 -3.79 14.29 -9.87
CA PHE A 31 -4.38 15.49 -10.49
C PHE A 31 -5.85 15.66 -10.12
N TYR A 32 -6.63 14.58 -10.13
CA TYR A 32 -8.05 14.62 -9.79
C TYR A 32 -8.33 15.05 -8.36
N LEU A 33 -7.51 14.59 -7.40
CA LEU A 33 -7.59 15.02 -6.00
C LEU A 33 -7.19 16.50 -5.86
N MET A 34 -6.10 16.91 -6.53
CA MET A 34 -5.63 18.30 -6.51
C MET A 34 -6.62 19.28 -7.15
N ALA A 35 -7.29 18.87 -8.23
CA ALA A 35 -8.34 19.67 -8.87
C ALA A 35 -9.55 19.93 -7.96
N ARG A 36 -9.72 19.12 -6.90
CA ARG A 36 -10.72 19.36 -5.84
C ARG A 36 -10.21 20.18 -4.66
N GLY A 37 -9.01 20.75 -4.77
CA GLY A 37 -8.44 21.62 -3.75
C GLY A 37 -7.69 20.90 -2.64
N ILE A 38 -7.43 19.60 -2.78
CA ILE A 38 -6.53 18.87 -1.88
C ILE A 38 -5.09 19.23 -2.28
N ASP A 39 -4.25 19.68 -1.36
CA ASP A 39 -2.86 19.96 -1.69
C ASP A 39 -2.10 18.68 -2.09
N GLU A 40 -1.03 18.81 -2.85
CA GLU A 40 -0.30 17.68 -3.42
C GLU A 40 0.20 16.69 -2.34
N LYS A 41 0.68 17.21 -1.20
CA LYS A 41 1.19 16.40 -0.09
C LYS A 41 0.08 15.51 0.47
N SER A 42 -1.06 16.11 0.80
CA SER A 42 -2.23 15.40 1.30
C SER A 42 -2.79 14.41 0.27
N ALA A 43 -2.84 14.80 -1.01
CA ALA A 43 -3.34 13.94 -2.09
C ALA A 43 -2.45 12.69 -2.29
N ARG A 44 -1.13 12.84 -2.26
CA ARG A 44 -0.19 11.71 -2.29
C ARG A 44 -0.36 10.81 -1.07
N GLY A 45 -0.46 11.40 0.12
CA GLY A 45 -0.70 10.66 1.36
C GLY A 45 -1.97 9.82 1.31
N LEU A 46 -3.07 10.37 0.80
CA LEU A 46 -4.33 9.65 0.60
C LEU A 46 -4.18 8.45 -0.35
N LEU A 47 -3.47 8.60 -1.47
CA LEU A 47 -3.27 7.51 -2.43
C LEU A 47 -2.40 6.39 -1.86
N VAL A 48 -1.35 6.73 -1.10
CA VAL A 48 -0.53 5.72 -0.43
C VAL A 48 -1.31 5.06 0.71
N LYS A 49 -2.09 5.82 1.49
CA LYS A 49 -2.96 5.27 2.55
C LYS A 49 -3.96 4.29 1.97
N ALA A 50 -4.62 4.63 0.86
CA ALA A 50 -5.57 3.74 0.19
C ALA A 50 -4.93 2.42 -0.27
N PHE A 51 -3.68 2.47 -0.76
CA PHE A 51 -2.95 1.26 -1.16
C PHE A 51 -2.60 0.34 0.03
N VAL A 52 -2.26 0.91 1.19
CA VAL A 52 -1.89 0.10 2.38
C VAL A 52 -3.12 -0.34 3.17
N ALA A 53 -4.21 0.44 3.13
CA ALA A 53 -5.45 0.15 3.85
C ALA A 53 -6.03 -1.22 3.50
N GLU A 54 -5.98 -1.62 2.22
CA GLU A 54 -6.46 -2.94 1.77
C GLU A 54 -5.83 -4.10 2.57
N VAL A 55 -4.53 -4.03 2.85
CA VAL A 55 -3.82 -5.08 3.62
C VAL A 55 -4.13 -4.99 5.13
N ILE A 56 -4.38 -3.78 5.64
CA ILE A 56 -4.69 -3.59 7.06
C ILE A 56 -6.11 -4.04 7.39
N GLU A 57 -7.07 -3.74 6.51
CA GLU A 57 -8.49 -4.10 6.66
C GLU A 57 -8.72 -5.62 6.61
N GLU A 58 -7.78 -6.40 6.08
CA GLU A 58 -7.81 -7.87 6.11
C GLU A 58 -7.46 -8.47 7.49
N LEU A 59 -6.97 -7.67 8.44
CA LEU A 59 -6.62 -8.14 9.77
C LEU A 59 -7.86 -8.27 10.67
N ASP A 60 -7.98 -9.42 11.36
CA ASP A 60 -9.12 -9.69 12.25
C ASP A 60 -9.07 -8.94 13.60
N ASP A 61 -7.90 -8.45 14.01
CA ASP A 61 -7.69 -7.79 15.31
C ASP A 61 -7.81 -6.27 15.18
N GLU A 62 -8.97 -5.75 15.60
CA GLU A 62 -9.28 -4.31 15.59
C GLU A 62 -8.25 -3.44 16.33
N ALA A 63 -7.67 -3.95 17.43
CA ALA A 63 -6.67 -3.17 18.17
C ALA A 63 -5.35 -3.05 17.40
N ILE A 64 -5.02 -4.06 16.59
CA ILE A 64 -3.87 -4.00 15.68
C ILE A 64 -4.17 -3.06 14.51
N VAL A 65 -5.37 -3.13 13.94
CA VAL A 65 -5.83 -2.22 12.87
C VAL A 65 -5.70 -0.77 13.31
N GLU A 66 -6.31 -0.39 14.44
CA GLU A 66 -6.28 0.97 14.96
C GLU A 66 -4.84 1.46 15.23
N ALA A 67 -3.99 0.58 15.78
CA ALA A 67 -2.60 0.90 16.05
C ALA A 67 -1.79 1.14 14.76
N LEU A 68 -2.04 0.36 13.70
CA LEU A 68 -1.39 0.52 12.40
C LEU A 68 -1.85 1.77 11.69
N GLU A 69 -3.15 2.06 11.68
CA GLU A 69 -3.70 3.28 11.10
C GLU A 69 -3.13 4.53 11.78
N THR A 70 -3.11 4.54 13.11
CA THR A 70 -2.52 5.65 13.89
C THR A 70 -1.04 5.85 13.55
N ARG A 71 -0.30 4.75 13.38
CA ARG A 71 1.12 4.81 13.02
C ARG A 71 1.34 5.32 11.60
N LEU A 72 0.51 4.92 10.65
CA LEU A 72 0.56 5.41 9.28
C LEU A 72 0.27 6.91 9.21
N ASP A 73 -0.78 7.37 9.89
CA ASP A 73 -1.14 8.79 9.91
C ASP A 73 -0.03 9.65 10.54
N GLY A 74 0.59 9.18 11.62
CA GLY A 74 1.75 9.84 12.22
C GLY A 74 2.98 9.88 11.29
N TRP A 75 3.22 8.79 10.55
CA TRP A 75 4.31 8.73 9.58
C TRP A 75 4.08 9.71 8.42
N PHE A 76 2.86 9.77 7.86
CA PHE A 76 2.49 10.71 6.79
C PHE A 76 2.56 12.17 7.24
N ALA A 77 2.17 12.48 8.48
CA ALA A 77 2.31 13.85 9.00
C ALA A 77 3.78 14.33 8.95
N THR A 78 4.72 13.41 9.15
CA THR A 78 6.16 13.69 9.23
C THR A 78 6.87 13.60 7.87
N HIS A 79 6.49 12.65 7.01
CA HIS A 79 7.23 12.29 5.78
C HIS A 79 6.40 12.33 4.49
N GLY A 80 5.08 12.45 4.60
CA GLY A 80 4.16 12.55 3.46
C GLY A 80 4.37 13.82 2.67
#